data_AF-A0A519RX87-F1
#
_entry.id   AF-A0A519RX87-F1
#
_cell.length_a   1.000
_cell.length_b   1.000
_cell.length_c   1.000
_cell.angle_alpha   90.00
_cell.angle_beta   90.00
_cell.angle_gamma   90.00
#
_symmetry.space_group_name_H-M   'P 1'
#
loop_
_entity.id
_entity.type
_entity.pdbx_description
1 polymer ?
#
loop_
_entity_poly.entity_id
_entity_poly.type
_entity_poly.pdbx_seq_one_letter_code
_entity_poly.pdbx_strand_id
1 'polypeptide(L)' 'MRKLTMQELNRLPVADFKATPKSPVVLVLDNVRSLHNVGAVFRTADAFALEKIYLCGVTGLPPHREITKTALG' A
#
# COMPACT_ATOMS: atom_id res chain seq x y z
N MET A 1 4.46 25.42 0.10
CA MET A 1 5.08 24.18 -0.41
C MET A 1 4.62 23.96 -1.86
N ARG A 2 5.54 23.62 -2.77
CA ARG A 2 5.23 23.32 -4.18
C ARG A 2 4.72 21.88 -4.31
N LYS A 3 3.61 21.66 -5.04
CA LYS A 3 3.10 20.31 -5.33
C LYS A 3 3.94 19.67 -6.43
N LEU A 4 4.42 18.45 -6.20
CA LEU A 4 5.16 17.65 -7.18
C LEU A 4 4.20 16.95 -8.15
N THR A 5 4.62 16.82 -9.40
CA THR A 5 3.98 15.95 -10.41
C THR A 5 4.33 14.48 -10.18
N MET A 6 3.63 13.56 -10.85
CA MET A 6 3.90 12.12 -10.71
C MET A 6 5.28 11.72 -11.21
N GLN A 7 5.80 12.40 -12.24
CA GLN A 7 7.15 12.16 -12.77
C GLN A 7 8.22 12.64 -11.78
N GLU A 8 7.92 13.66 -10.98
CA GLU A 8 8.84 14.20 -9.96
C GLU A 8 8.89 13.37 -8.67
N LEU A 9 8.04 12.34 -8.50
CA LEU A 9 7.97 11.54 -7.27
C LEU A 9 9.15 10.56 -7.09
N ASN A 10 10.12 10.55 -8.01
CA ASN A 10 11.30 9.67 -7.98
C ASN A 10 11.00 8.23 -7.54
N ARG A 11 9.91 7.66 -8.09
CA ARG A 11 9.46 6.32 -7.73
C ARG A 11 10.45 5.28 -8.27
N LEU A 12 10.75 4.29 -7.45
CA LEU A 12 11.53 3.14 -7.90
C LEU A 12 10.76 2.35 -8.96
N PRO A 13 11.43 1.85 -10.01
CA PRO A 13 10.90 0.81 -10.86
C PRO A 13 10.45 -0.41 -10.05
N VAL A 14 9.44 -1.13 -10.54
CA VAL A 14 8.86 -2.29 -9.82
C VAL A 14 9.91 -3.37 -9.52
N ALA A 15 10.85 -3.60 -10.44
CA ALA A 15 11.93 -4.58 -10.24
C ALA A 15 12.85 -4.17 -9.07
N ASP A 16 13.25 -2.91 -9.04
CA ASP A 16 14.14 -2.37 -8.00
C ASP A 16 13.43 -2.33 -6.64
N PHE A 17 12.15 -1.93 -6.61
CA PHE A 17 11.35 -1.94 -5.38
C PHE A 17 11.24 -3.35 -4.76
N LYS A 18 11.16 -4.40 -5.59
CA LYS A 18 11.14 -5.80 -5.11
C LYS A 18 12.49 -6.23 -4.54
N ALA A 19 13.60 -5.69 -5.04
CA ALA A 19 14.95 -5.95 -4.54
C ALA A 19 15.32 -5.12 -3.30
N THR A 20 14.64 -3.98 -3.07
CA THR A 20 14.87 -3.15 -1.89
C THR A 20 14.58 -3.92 -0.59
N PRO A 21 15.49 -3.87 0.41
CA PRO A 21 15.23 -4.42 1.73
C PRO A 21 13.93 -3.86 2.32
N LYS A 22 13.11 -4.75 2.88
CA LYS A 22 11.85 -4.34 3.51
C LYS A 22 12.10 -3.86 4.93
N SER A 23 11.36 -2.83 5.32
CA SER A 23 11.30 -2.39 6.71
C SER A 23 10.74 -3.54 7.56
N PRO A 24 11.35 -3.89 8.71
CA PRO A 24 10.93 -5.00 9.57
C PRO A 24 9.68 -4.63 10.40
N VAL A 25 8.71 -4.02 9.73
CA VAL A 25 7.44 -3.55 10.28
C VAL A 25 6.34 -4.25 9.51
N VAL A 26 5.39 -4.79 10.28
CA VAL A 26 4.23 -5.52 9.79
C VAL A 26 2.98 -4.76 10.19
N LEU A 27 2.01 -4.66 9.29
CA LEU A 27 0.68 -4.11 9.59
C LEU A 27 -0.34 -5.23 9.72
N VAL A 28 -1.26 -5.09 10.68
CA VAL A 28 -2.41 -5.98 10.88
C VAL A 28 -3.68 -5.15 10.81
N LEU A 29 -4.55 -5.48 9.87
CA LEU A 29 -5.83 -4.81 9.64
C LEU A 29 -6.93 -5.76 10.09
N ASP A 30 -7.32 -5.63 11.35
CA ASP A 30 -8.41 -6.41 11.92
C ASP A 30 -9.74 -5.68 11.78
N ASN A 31 -10.70 -6.32 11.13
CA ASN A 31 -12.07 -5.82 10.96
C ASN A 31 -12.19 -4.42 10.30
N VAL A 32 -11.27 -4.09 9.39
CA VAL A 32 -11.32 -2.84 8.62
C VAL A 32 -12.32 -2.99 7.47
N ARG A 33 -13.52 -2.45 7.66
CA ARG A 33 -14.64 -2.58 6.70
C ARG A 33 -14.54 -1.67 5.48
N SER A 34 -13.86 -0.52 5.59
CA SER A 34 -13.71 0.42 4.47
C SER A 34 -12.64 -0.06 3.50
N LEU A 35 -13.06 -0.50 2.30
CA LEU A 35 -12.15 -0.95 1.25
C LEU A 35 -11.25 0.17 0.71
N HIS A 36 -11.72 1.42 0.76
CA HIS A 36 -10.90 2.60 0.47
C HIS A 36 -9.77 2.78 1.47
N ASN A 37 -10.03 2.51 2.76
CA ASN A 37 -9.01 2.58 3.79
C ASN A 37 -8.02 1.42 3.64
N VAL A 38 -8.51 0.22 3.32
CA VAL A 38 -7.64 -0.92 3.01
C VAL A 38 -6.68 -0.58 1.87
N GLY A 39 -7.18 -0.03 0.76
CA GLY A 39 -6.32 0.40 -0.35
C GLY A 39 -5.37 1.56 0.03
N ALA A 40 -5.82 2.56 0.78
CA ALA A 40 -4.95 3.61 1.29
C ALA A 40 -3.80 3.05 2.17
N VAL A 41 -4.07 2.03 2.98
CA VAL A 41 -3.05 1.35 3.78
C VAL A 41 -2.05 0.61 2.89
N PHE A 42 -2.49 -0.11 1.86
CA PHE A 42 -1.56 -0.70 0.88
C PHE A 42 -0.62 0.35 0.28
N ARG A 43 -1.17 1.50 -0.13
CA ARG A 43 -0.37 2.61 -0.67
C ARG A 43 0.66 3.14 0.35
N THR A 44 0.26 3.30 1.61
CA THR A 44 1.18 3.72 2.68
C THR A 44 2.25 2.67 2.94
N ALA A 45 1.89 1.39 2.96
CA ALA A 45 2.82 0.30 3.19
C ALA A 45 3.89 0.22 2.08
N ASP A 46 3.49 0.43 0.82
CA ASP A 46 4.43 0.50 -0.30
C ASP A 46 5.40 1.68 -0.17
N ALA A 47 4.91 2.86 0.24
CA ALA A 47 5.74 4.05 0.44
C ALA A 47 6.82 3.85 1.53
N PHE A 48 6.55 3.02 2.54
CA PHE A 48 7.49 2.69 3.60
C PHE A 48 8.22 1.35 3.40
N ALA A 49 8.01 0.68 2.26
CA ALA A 49 8.56 -0.63 1.94
C ALA A 49 8.38 -1.65 3.07
N LEU A 50 7.16 -1.75 3.63
CA LEU A 50 6.87 -2.66 4.74
C LEU A 50 7.01 -4.13 4.33
N GLU A 51 7.25 -5.00 5.32
CA GLU A 51 7.47 -6.42 5.06
C GLU A 51 6.18 -7.16 4.69
N LYS A 52 5.13 -6.98 5.51
CA LYS A 52 3.86 -7.70 5.37
C LYS A 52 2.67 -6.88 5.83
N ILE A 53 1.52 -7.17 5.23
CA ILE A 53 0.20 -6.71 5.68
C ILE A 53 -0.66 -7.95 5.89
N TYR A 54 -1.24 -8.10 7.07
CA TYR A 54 -2.22 -9.13 7.38
C TYR A 54 -3.61 -8.51 7.39
N LEU A 55 -4.54 -9.12 6.67
CA LEU A 55 -5.94 -8.73 6.65
C LEU A 55 -6.72 -9.78 7.45
N CYS A 56 -7.38 -9.36 8.53
CA CYS A 56 -8.02 -10.25 9.50
C CYS A 56 -9.51 -9.93 9.66
N GLY A 57 -10.26 -10.91 10.18
CA GLY A 57 -11.69 -10.76 10.46
C GLY A 57 -12.50 -10.48 9.19
N VAL A 58 -13.33 -9.44 9.22
CA VAL A 58 -14.20 -9.05 8.09
C VAL A 58 -13.52 -8.14 7.06
N THR A 59 -12.21 -7.91 7.17
CA THR A 59 -11.48 -7.02 6.25
C THR A 59 -11.51 -7.56 4.83
N GLY A 60 -11.96 -6.75 3.88
CA GLY A 60 -12.04 -7.16 2.48
C GLY A 60 -10.66 -7.42 1.85
N LEU A 61 -10.59 -8.44 1.00
CA LEU A 61 -9.36 -8.92 0.38
C LEU A 61 -9.21 -8.39 -1.06
N PRO A 62 -8.00 -8.08 -1.53
CA PRO A 62 -7.73 -7.89 -2.96
C PRO A 62 -7.82 -9.25 -3.70
N PRO A 63 -8.15 -9.27 -5.02
CA PRO A 63 -8.44 -8.11 -5.86
C PRO A 63 -9.88 -7.59 -5.66
N HIS A 64 -10.03 -6.28 -5.40
CA HIS A 64 -11.33 -5.62 -5.30
C HIS A 64 -11.23 -4.18 -5.82
N ARG A 65 -12.19 -3.75 -6.65
CA ARG A 65 -12.13 -2.46 -7.37
C ARG A 65 -11.87 -1.25 -6.46
N GLU A 66 -12.60 -1.17 -5.33
CA GLU A 66 -12.46 -0.05 -4.39
C GLU A 66 -11.10 -0.02 -3.66
N ILE A 67 -10.48 -1.19 -3.43
CA ILE A 67 -9.11 -1.29 -2.91
C ILE A 67 -8.15 -0.80 -3.98
N THR A 68 -8.21 -1.33 -5.20
CA THR A 68 -7.31 -0.96 -6.31
C THR A 68 -7.35 0.54 -6.62
N LYS A 69 -8.56 1.14 -6.61
CA LYS A 69 -8.76 2.57 -6.86
C LYS A 69 -7.97 3.48 -5.93
N THR A 70 -7.72 3.03 -4.69
CA THR A 70 -7.06 3.83 -3.64
C THR A 70 -5.64 3.39 -3.34
N ALA A 71 -5.33 2.10 -3.53
CA ALA A 71 -3.98 1.57 -3.47
C ALA A 71 -3.06 2.23 -4.51
N LEU A 72 -3.61 2.62 -5.68
CA LEU A 72 -2.87 3.31 -6.74
C LEU A 72 -1.56 2.60 -7.07
N GLY A 73 -1.66 1.28 -7.23
CA GLY A 73 -0.65 0.46 -7.91
C GLY A 73 -0.64 0.83 -9.37
#